data_AF-A0A7Y8IX44-F1
#
_entry.id   AF-A0A7Y8IX44-F1
#
_cell.length_a   1.000
_cell.length_b   1.000
_cell.length_c   1.000
_cell.angle_alpha   90.00
_cell.angle_beta   90.00
_cell.angle_gamma   90.00
#
_symmetry.space_group_name_H-M   'P 1'
#
loop_
_entity.id
_entity.type
_entity.pdbx_description
1 polymer ?
#
loop_
_entity_poly.entity_id
_entity_poly.type
_entity_poly.pdbx_seq_one_letter_code
_entity_poly.pdbx_strand_id
1 'polypeptide(L)'
;MDSGLRDGATMSEVGKHIRALVHELNNPLAVMMGFTQLVLLDGRCEGRMRADLEKAYSEMKRAAGVVEKLYACALSLERGSGSGRSGPQEPPGDERGPQDESR
;
A
#
# COMPACT_ATOMS: atom_id res chain seq x y z
N MET A 1 34.44 19.08 7.73
CA MET A 1 33.62 18.07 8.43
C MET A 1 32.22 18.61 8.46
N ASP A 2 31.32 18.06 7.65
CA ASP A 2 29.88 18.32 7.78
C ASP A 2 29.14 17.01 7.51
N SER A 3 29.36 16.08 8.44
CA SER A 3 28.63 14.82 8.54
C SER A 3 27.35 15.11 9.32
N GLY A 4 26.41 15.80 8.67
CA GLY A 4 25.11 16.15 9.23
C GLY A 4 23.99 15.28 8.66
N LEU A 5 23.76 14.12 9.29
CA LEU A 5 22.47 13.42 9.38
C LEU A 5 21.67 13.27 8.06
N ARG A 6 21.94 12.20 7.30
CA ARG A 6 20.99 11.63 6.32
C ARG A 6 20.46 10.27 6.82
N ASP A 7 20.17 10.16 8.11
CA ASP A 7 19.81 8.89 8.74
C ASP A 7 18.29 8.68 8.85
N GLY A 8 17.56 8.93 7.76
CA GLY A 8 16.12 8.67 7.71
C GLY A 8 15.64 8.40 6.30
N ALA A 9 15.28 7.15 6.01
CA ALA A 9 14.53 6.83 4.80
C ALA A 9 13.21 7.62 4.80
N THR A 10 12.88 8.23 3.68
CA THR A 10 11.59 8.93 3.52
C THR A 10 10.45 7.92 3.60
N MET A 11 9.26 8.35 4.06
CA MET A 11 8.08 7.47 4.07
C MET A 11 7.75 6.94 2.67
N SER A 12 8.08 7.69 1.62
CA SER A 12 7.96 7.22 0.24
C SER A 12 8.92 6.07 -0.09
N GLU A 13 10.17 6.14 0.36
CA GLU A 13 11.14 5.04 0.17
C GLU A 13 10.74 3.79 0.96
N VAL A 14 10.21 3.96 2.17
CA VAL A 14 9.65 2.87 2.97
C VAL A 14 8.46 2.23 2.24
N GLY A 15 7.54 3.03 1.70
CA GLY A 15 6.40 2.54 0.92
C GLY A 15 6.82 1.71 -0.30
N LYS A 16 7.82 2.19 -1.05
CA LYS A 16 8.36 1.46 -2.21
C LYS A 16 8.96 0.11 -1.81
N HIS A 17 9.69 0.08 -0.69
CA HIS A 17 10.30 -1.14 -0.19
C HIS A 17 9.25 -2.16 0.27
N ILE A 18 8.23 -1.72 1.01
CA ILE A 18 7.13 -2.60 1.43
C ILE A 18 6.41 -3.19 0.22
N ARG A 19 6.20 -2.41 -0.86
CA ARG A 19 5.59 -2.96 -2.08
C ARG A 19 6.42 -4.05 -2.74
N ALA A 20 7.74 -3.90 -2.79
CA ALA A 20 8.61 -4.95 -3.32
C ALA A 20 8.42 -6.26 -2.52
N LEU A 21 8.43 -6.17 -1.18
CA LEU A 21 8.16 -7.31 -0.30
C LEU A 21 6.76 -7.90 -0.52
N VAL A 22 5.72 -7.07 -0.68
CA VAL A 22 4.37 -7.54 -1.00
C VAL A 22 4.35 -8.35 -2.30
N HIS A 23 5.00 -7.85 -3.35
CA HIS A 23 5.08 -8.59 -4.62
C HIS A 23 5.83 -9.92 -4.46
N GLU A 24 6.94 -9.91 -3.74
CA GLU A 24 7.71 -11.12 -3.45
C GLU A 24 6.94 -12.12 -2.59
N LEU A 25 6.06 -11.69 -1.68
CA LEU A 25 5.22 -12.56 -0.85
C LEU A 25 4.03 -13.14 -1.62
N ASN A 26 3.43 -12.35 -2.53
CA ASN A 26 2.31 -12.82 -3.35
C ASN A 26 2.72 -14.01 -4.23
N ASN A 27 3.96 -14.04 -4.72
CA ASN A 27 4.47 -15.10 -5.58
C ASN A 27 4.43 -16.50 -4.92
N PRO A 28 5.11 -16.76 -3.79
CA PRO A 28 5.06 -18.05 -3.11
C PRO A 28 3.66 -18.36 -2.57
N LEU A 29 2.89 -17.37 -2.10
CA LEU A 29 1.52 -17.60 -1.68
C LEU A 29 0.65 -18.11 -2.83
N ALA A 30 0.73 -17.50 -4.01
CA ALA A 30 0.02 -17.94 -5.20
C ALA A 30 0.40 -19.37 -5.60
N VAL A 31 1.70 -19.69 -5.57
CA VAL A 31 2.21 -21.03 -5.89
C VAL A 31 1.69 -22.08 -4.89
N MET A 32 1.82 -21.83 -3.59
CA MET A 32 1.36 -22.78 -2.56
C MET A 32 -0.17 -22.97 -2.61
N MET A 33 -0.92 -21.89 -2.81
CA MET A 33 -2.38 -21.97 -2.99
C MET A 33 -2.74 -22.79 -4.23
N GLY A 34 -2.09 -22.53 -5.37
CA GLY A 34 -2.34 -23.25 -6.62
C GLY A 34 -2.07 -24.74 -6.50
N PHE A 35 -0.91 -25.14 -5.98
CA PHE A 35 -0.61 -26.56 -5.77
C PHE A 35 -1.55 -27.22 -4.77
N THR A 36 -1.91 -26.52 -3.69
CA THR A 36 -2.87 -27.06 -2.71
C THR A 36 -4.23 -27.29 -3.35
N GLN A 37 -4.70 -26.38 -4.21
CA GLN A 37 -5.94 -26.56 -4.96
C GLN A 37 -5.84 -27.74 -5.94
N LEU A 38 -4.72 -27.89 -6.65
CA LEU A 38 -4.53 -29.04 -7.56
C LEU A 38 -4.60 -30.37 -6.82
N VAL A 39 -4.01 -30.47 -5.63
CA VAL A 39 -4.08 -31.68 -4.79
C VAL A 39 -5.51 -31.89 -4.27
N LEU A 40 -6.21 -30.84 -3.85
CA LEU A 40 -7.59 -30.92 -3.39
C LEU A 40 -8.59 -31.29 -4.50
N LEU A 41 -8.22 -31.10 -5.77
CA LEU A 41 -8.99 -31.53 -6.93
C LEU A 41 -8.74 -33.00 -7.31
N ASP A 42 -7.66 -33.62 -6.80
CA ASP A 42 -7.41 -35.04 -6.99
C ASP A 42 -8.41 -35.86 -6.16
N GLY A 43 -9.19 -36.72 -6.81
CA GLY A 43 -10.20 -37.56 -6.16
C GLY A 43 -9.62 -38.55 -5.13
N ARG A 44 -8.30 -38.75 -5.10
CA ARG A 44 -7.61 -39.56 -4.07
C ARG A 44 -7.34 -38.76 -2.80
N CYS A 45 -7.51 -37.44 -2.82
CA CYS A 45 -7.33 -36.56 -1.66
C CYS A 45 -8.60 -36.59 -0.79
N GLU A 46 -8.61 -37.51 0.18
CA GLU A 46 -9.78 -37.76 1.03
C GLU A 46 -9.43 -37.77 2.52
N GLY A 47 -10.48 -37.85 3.35
CA GLY A 47 -10.36 -38.01 4.79
C GLY A 47 -9.55 -36.90 5.47
N ARG A 48 -8.66 -37.29 6.39
CA ARG A 48 -7.88 -36.35 7.21
C ARG A 48 -6.95 -35.48 6.37
N MET A 49 -6.29 -36.07 5.36
CA MET A 49 -5.37 -35.33 4.48
C MET A 49 -6.09 -34.18 3.76
N ARG A 50 -7.31 -34.45 3.28
CA ARG A 50 -8.15 -33.41 2.66
C ARG A 50 -8.46 -32.28 3.65
N ALA A 51 -8.93 -32.62 4.85
CA ALA A 51 -9.27 -31.62 5.86
C ALA A 51 -8.05 -30.75 6.25
N ASP A 52 -6.87 -31.36 6.38
CA ASP A 52 -5.62 -30.64 6.68
C ASP A 52 -5.22 -29.69 5.54
N LEU A 53 -5.38 -30.11 4.28
CA LEU A 53 -5.10 -29.27 3.10
C LEU A 53 -6.12 -28.15 2.92
N GLU A 54 -7.41 -28.40 3.17
CA GLU A 54 -8.44 -27.35 3.17
C GLU A 54 -8.15 -26.29 4.24
N LYS A 55 -7.72 -26.73 5.43
CA LYS A 55 -7.28 -25.83 6.49
C LYS A 55 -6.05 -25.03 6.06
N ALA A 56 -5.01 -25.68 5.54
CA ALA A 56 -3.81 -24.99 5.04
C ALA A 56 -4.17 -23.96 3.96
N TYR A 57 -5.04 -24.31 3.01
CA TYR A 57 -5.53 -23.40 1.98
C TYR A 57 -6.26 -22.18 2.56
N SER A 58 -7.13 -22.38 3.55
CA SER A 58 -7.82 -21.27 4.22
C SER A 58 -6.85 -20.32 4.94
N GLU A 59 -5.79 -20.85 5.54
CA GLU A 59 -4.76 -20.06 6.22
C GLU A 59 -3.91 -19.27 5.22
N MET A 60 -3.58 -19.85 4.07
CA MET A 60 -2.91 -19.15 2.98
C MET A 60 -3.76 -18.01 2.41
N LYS A 61 -5.08 -18.22 2.24
CA LYS A 61 -6.01 -17.15 1.87
C LYS A 61 -6.02 -16.02 2.90
N ARG A 62 -6.04 -16.36 4.20
CA ARG A 62 -5.97 -15.35 5.26
C ARG A 62 -4.65 -14.57 5.21
N ALA A 63 -3.53 -15.25 4.96
CA ALA A 63 -2.23 -14.61 4.80
C ALA A 63 -2.21 -13.65 3.61
N ALA A 64 -2.77 -14.05 2.46
CA ALA A 64 -2.92 -13.16 1.30
C ALA A 64 -3.72 -11.89 1.66
N GLY A 65 -4.81 -12.02 2.43
CA GLY A 65 -5.57 -10.86 2.91
C GLY A 65 -4.78 -9.93 3.86
N VAL A 66 -3.79 -10.45 4.60
CA VAL A 66 -2.86 -9.61 5.39
C VAL A 66 -1.89 -8.86 4.47
N VAL A 67 -1.36 -9.54 3.45
CA VAL A 67 -0.46 -8.94 2.46
C VAL A 67 -1.17 -7.83 1.66
N GLU A 68 -2.45 -8.00 1.34
CA GLU A 68 -3.28 -6.94 0.72
C GLU A 68 -3.40 -5.70 1.62
N LYS A 69 -3.61 -5.89 2.93
CA LYS A 69 -3.63 -4.77 3.90
C LYS A 69 -2.28 -4.06 3.98
N LEU A 70 -1.18 -4.84 3.92
CA LEU A 70 0.17 -4.29 3.89
C LEU A 70 0.41 -3.47 2.62
N TYR A 71 -0.08 -3.92 1.47
CA TYR A 71 -0.04 -3.17 0.22
C TYR A 71 -0.77 -1.82 0.32
N ALA A 72 -1.98 -1.82 0.90
CA ALA A 72 -2.75 -0.59 1.12
C ALA A 72 -2.02 0.40 2.04
N CYS A 73 -1.32 -0.11 3.06
CA CYS A 73 -0.45 0.70 3.92
C CYS A 73 0.69 1.33 3.12
N ALA A 74 1.38 0.55 2.28
CA ALA A 74 2.47 1.03 1.43
C ALA A 74 2.04 2.17 0.48
N LEU A 75 0.84 2.06 -0.11
CA LEU A 75 0.27 3.12 -0.95
C LEU A 75 0.00 4.41 -0.17
N SER A 76 -0.41 4.29 1.10
CA SER A 76 -0.70 5.44 1.96
C SER A 76 0.57 6.22 2.32
N LEU A 77 1.68 5.51 2.57
CA LEU A 77 2.98 6.12 2.90
C LEU A 77 3.54 6.97 1.76
N GLU A 78 3.29 6.58 0.51
CA GLU A 78 3.73 7.36 -0.65
C GLU A 78 2.88 8.59 -0.92
N ARG A 79 1.58 8.54 -0.59
CA ARG A 79 0.67 9.68 -0.74
C ARG A 79 0.86 10.72 0.38
N GLY A 80 1.20 10.28 1.59
CA GLY A 80 1.44 11.16 2.74
C GLY A 80 2.65 12.08 2.59
N SER A 81 3.52 11.85 1.60
CA SER A 81 4.68 12.70 1.32
C SER A 81 4.34 13.98 0.55
N GLY A 82 3.09 14.16 0.08
CA GLY A 82 2.68 15.26 -0.80
C GLY A 82 1.71 16.31 -0.22
N SER A 83 1.19 16.15 1.00
CA SER A 83 0.10 17.04 1.50
C SER A 83 0.56 18.23 2.34
N GLY A 84 1.83 18.65 2.23
CA GLY A 84 2.40 19.75 3.00
C GLY A 84 2.79 20.96 2.14
N ARG A 85 1.87 21.54 1.35
CA ARG A 85 1.94 22.93 0.81
C ARG A 85 0.71 23.26 -0.06
N SER A 86 -0.40 23.58 0.60
CA SER A 86 -1.41 24.49 0.02
C SER A 86 -1.75 25.48 1.12
N GLY A 87 -0.95 26.54 1.23
CA GLY A 87 -1.29 27.69 2.07
C GLY A 87 -2.53 28.40 1.50
N PRO A 88 -3.28 29.16 2.32
CA PRO A 88 -4.42 29.93 1.83
C PRO A 88 -3.96 30.88 0.74
N GLN A 89 -4.62 30.84 -0.42
CA GLN A 89 -4.44 31.84 -1.46
C GLN A 89 -5.12 33.12 -0.96
N GLU A 90 -4.34 34.10 -0.48
CA GLU A 90 -4.86 35.44 -0.23
C GLU A 90 -5.39 36.00 -1.56
N PRO A 91 -6.64 36.50 -1.61
CA PRO A 91 -7.17 37.13 -2.81
C PRO A 91 -6.39 38.43 -3.11
N PRO A 92 -6.17 38.77 -4.38
CA PRO A 92 -5.49 40.01 -4.74
C PRO A 92 -6.29 41.21 -4.25
N GLY A 93 -5.63 42.09 -3.49
CA GLY A 93 -6.18 43.36 -3.06
C GLY A 93 -6.56 44.23 -4.26
N ASP A 94 -7.83 44.62 -4.33
CA ASP A 94 -8.31 45.58 -5.32
C ASP A 94 -7.93 46.99 -4.86
N GLU A 95 -6.68 47.38 -5.14
CA GLU A 95 -6.26 48.78 -5.08
C GLU A 95 -6.80 49.54 -6.29
N ARG A 96 -8.04 50.04 -6.20
CA ARG A 96 -8.46 51.22 -6.96
C ARG A 96 -9.22 52.20 -6.08
N GLY A 97 -8.49 53.22 -5.67
CA GLY A 97 -8.98 54.46 -5.05
C GLY A 97 -9.81 55.33 -6.01
N PRO A 98 -10.26 56.50 -5.54
CA PRO A 98 -11.50 57.15 -5.93
C PRO A 98 -11.37 57.96 -7.22
N GLN A 99 -12.37 57.87 -8.09
CA GLN A 99 -12.64 58.79 -9.20
C GLN A 99 -14.17 58.81 -9.38
N ASP A 100 -14.89 59.88 -9.59
CA ASP A 100 -14.71 61.33 -9.49
C ASP A 100 -16.16 61.84 -9.66
N GLU A 101 -16.59 62.80 -8.86
CA GLU A 101 -17.89 63.45 -9.01
C GLU A 101 -17.91 64.24 -10.32
N SER A 102 -18.86 63.99 -11.23
CA SER A 102 -19.48 65.02 -12.11
C SER A 102 -20.32 64.40 -13.23
N ARG A 103 -21.65 64.39 -13.04
CA ARG A 103 -22.70 65.00 -13.91
C ARG A 103 -24.06 64.30 -13.77
#